data_AF-A0A1F2VGK2-F1
#
_entry.id   AF-A0A1F2VGK2-F1
#
_cell.length_a   1.000
_cell.length_b   1.000
_cell.length_c   1.000
_cell.angle_alpha   90.00
_cell.angle_beta   90.00
_cell.angle_gamma   90.00
#
_symmetry.space_group_name_H-M   'P 1'
#
loop_
_entity.id
_entity.type
_entity.pdbx_description
1 polymer ?
#
loop_
_entity_poly.entity_id
_entity_poly.type
_entity_poly.pdbx_seq_one_letter_code
_entity_poly.pdbx_strand_id
1 'polypeptide(L)'
;MQIDISGTVGETAWEELRHFDGIRGSRFGPEEGSSGPCPHPPEEPHLPGEWCGAVVEFQNNFLAEYALPHYLEQARVLNAYIETDSDA
;
A
#
# COMPACT_ATOMS: atom_id res chain seq x y z
N MET A 1 3.51 -2.84 2.27
CA MET A 1 2.08 -3.06 2.61
C MET A 1 1.40 -3.74 1.45
N GLN A 2 0.39 -4.56 1.72
CA GLN A 2 -0.49 -5.15 0.71
C GLN A 2 -1.87 -4.49 0.81
N ILE A 3 -2.36 -3.93 -0.30
CA ILE A 3 -3.61 -3.18 -0.36
C ILE A 3 -4.57 -3.88 -1.31
N ASP A 4 -5.80 -4.16 -0.85
CA ASP A 4 -6.91 -4.60 -1.69
C ASP A 4 -7.36 -3.48 -2.62
N ILE A 5 -7.18 -3.69 -3.92
CA ILE A 5 -7.54 -2.74 -4.97
C ILE A 5 -8.88 -3.08 -5.64
N SER A 6 -9.51 -4.19 -5.24
CA SER A 6 -10.75 -4.69 -5.83
C SER A 6 -11.84 -3.62 -5.91
N GLY A 7 -12.47 -3.54 -7.08
CA GLY A 7 -13.57 -2.62 -7.35
C GLY A 7 -13.15 -1.15 -7.50
N THR A 8 -11.85 -0.86 -7.54
CA THR A 8 -11.32 0.49 -7.78
C THR A 8 -10.67 0.61 -9.14
N VAL A 9 -10.56 1.82 -9.69
CA VAL A 9 -9.89 2.09 -10.97
C VAL A 9 -8.53 2.75 -10.70
N GLY A 10 -7.50 2.31 -11.42
CA GLY A 10 -6.15 2.85 -11.28
C GLY A 10 -5.63 2.74 -9.84
N GLU A 11 -5.20 3.86 -9.26
CA GLU A 11 -4.62 3.96 -7.92
C GLU A 11 -5.62 4.43 -6.85
N THR A 12 -6.92 4.49 -7.17
CA THR A 12 -7.94 5.05 -6.26
C THR A 12 -7.92 4.39 -4.87
N ALA A 13 -7.70 3.06 -4.78
CA ALA A 13 -7.59 2.37 -3.49
C ALA A 13 -6.46 2.90 -2.60
N TRP A 14 -5.36 3.36 -3.19
CA TRP A 14 -4.23 3.98 -2.50
C TRP A 14 -4.55 5.42 -2.10
N GLU A 15 -5.08 6.22 -3.03
CA GLU A 15 -5.42 7.63 -2.82
C GLU A 15 -6.49 7.83 -1.73
N GLU A 16 -7.40 6.87 -1.57
CA GLU A 16 -8.45 6.91 -0.55
C GLU A 16 -7.98 6.48 0.85
N LEU A 17 -6.77 5.93 1.00
CA LEU A 17 -6.23 5.62 2.32
C LEU A 17 -5.99 6.91 3.11
N ARG A 18 -6.25 6.85 4.42
CA ARG A 18 -5.81 7.89 5.34
C ARG A 18 -4.31 7.75 5.52
N HIS A 19 -3.51 8.53 4.79
CA HIS A 19 -2.06 8.53 4.97
C HIS A 19 -1.66 9.10 6.34
N PHE A 20 -0.59 8.56 6.91
CA PHE A 20 -0.07 8.98 8.21
C PHE A 20 0.65 10.34 8.10
N ASP A 21 0.53 11.19 9.11
CA ASP A 21 1.25 12.46 9.14
C ASP A 21 2.75 12.23 9.39
N GLY A 22 3.61 12.78 8.52
CA GLY A 22 5.06 12.65 8.67
C GLY A 22 5.72 11.58 7.80
N ILE A 23 5.03 11.10 6.77
CA ILE A 23 5.68 10.35 5.68
C ILE A 23 6.72 11.23 4.98
N ARG A 24 7.85 10.64 4.60
CA ARG A 24 8.89 11.27 3.78
C ARG A 24 8.70 11.00 2.30
N GLY A 25 8.12 9.85 1.99
CA GLY A 25 7.88 9.40 0.64
C GLY A 25 6.93 8.22 0.66
N SER A 26 6.36 7.92 -0.50
CA SER A 26 5.54 6.75 -0.71
C SER A 26 5.65 6.28 -2.15
N ARG A 27 5.54 4.98 -2.35
CA ARG A 27 5.41 4.33 -3.65
C ARG A 27 4.25 3.36 -3.59
N PHE A 28 3.52 3.27 -4.70
CA PHE A 28 2.40 2.35 -4.86
C PHE A 28 2.43 1.85 -6.29
N GLY A 29 2.31 0.54 -6.46
CA GLY A 29 2.36 -0.04 -7.78
C GLY A 29 2.83 -1.50 -7.78
N PRO A 30 2.64 -2.19 -8.91
CA PRO A 30 2.98 -3.61 -9.03
C PRO A 30 4.48 -3.88 -8.81
N GLU A 31 5.34 -2.89 -8.99
CA GLU A 31 6.76 -2.91 -8.66
C GLU A 31 7.05 -3.11 -7.17
N GLU A 32 6.14 -2.68 -6.29
CA GLU A 32 6.21 -2.92 -4.83
C GLU A 32 5.50 -4.23 -4.43
N GLY A 33 5.02 -5.00 -5.41
CA GLY A 33 4.31 -6.27 -5.25
C GLY A 33 2.90 -6.24 -5.85
N SER A 34 2.38 -7.37 -6.33
CA SER A 34 0.99 -7.49 -6.79
C SER A 34 0.48 -8.93 -6.76
N SER A 35 -0.84 -9.08 -6.87
CA SER A 35 -1.49 -10.38 -7.14
C SER A 35 -1.19 -10.94 -8.53
N GLY A 36 -0.61 -10.13 -9.43
CA GLY A 36 -0.31 -10.47 -10.81
C GLY A 36 -0.72 -9.37 -11.79
N PRO A 37 -0.54 -9.58 -13.11
CA PRO A 37 -0.97 -8.64 -14.13
C PRO A 37 -2.50 -8.48 -14.18
N CYS A 38 -2.98 -7.26 -14.36
CA CYS A 38 -4.40 -6.97 -14.58
C CYS A 38 -4.88 -7.57 -15.92
N PRO A 39 -5.94 -8.42 -15.94
CA PRO A 39 -6.49 -9.00 -17.17
C PRO A 39 -7.58 -8.13 -17.83
N HIS A 40 -7.65 -6.84 -17.46
CA HIS A 40 -8.67 -5.89 -17.91
C HIS A 40 -8.05 -4.57 -18.40
N PRO A 41 -8.80 -3.74 -19.15
CA PRO A 41 -8.37 -2.40 -19.53
C PRO A 41 -8.08 -1.48 -18.33
N PRO A 42 -7.18 -0.49 -18.44
CA PRO A 42 -6.85 0.43 -17.36
C PRO A 42 -8.02 1.26 -16.81
N GLU A 43 -9.04 1.49 -17.63
CA GLU A 43 -10.24 2.26 -17.27
C GLU A 43 -11.31 1.42 -16.56
N GLU A 44 -11.14 0.10 -16.52
CA GLU A 44 -12.06 -0.81 -15.84
C GLU A 44 -11.63 -1.05 -14.38
N PRO A 45 -12.59 -1.28 -13.46
CA PRO A 45 -12.25 -1.59 -12.08
C PRO A 45 -11.48 -2.91 -11.96
N HIS A 46 -10.54 -2.93 -11.00
CA HIS A 46 -9.84 -4.14 -10.60
C HIS A 46 -10.82 -5.22 -10.13
N LEU A 47 -10.52 -6.46 -10.47
CA LEU A 47 -11.30 -7.65 -10.16
C LEU A 47 -11.21 -8.02 -8.66
N PRO A 48 -12.21 -8.76 -8.14
CA PRO A 48 -12.17 -9.25 -6.76
C PRO A 48 -10.92 -10.10 -6.46
N GLY A 49 -10.25 -9.77 -5.36
CA GLY A 49 -9.05 -10.47 -4.88
C GLY A 49 -7.74 -9.91 -5.42
N GLU A 50 -7.80 -8.90 -6.30
CA GLU A 50 -6.59 -8.19 -6.74
C GLU A 50 -6.04 -7.30 -5.63
N TRP A 51 -4.72 -7.27 -5.53
CA TRP A 51 -4.01 -6.43 -4.57
C TRP A 51 -2.73 -5.86 -5.17
N CYS A 52 -2.31 -4.71 -4.64
CA CYS A 52 -1.08 -4.04 -5.02
C CYS A 52 -0.24 -3.67 -3.80
N GLY A 53 1.06 -3.60 -4.01
CA GLY A 53 2.06 -3.24 -3.01
C GLY A 53 2.12 -1.72 -2.80
N ALA A 54 2.42 -1.32 -1.57
CA ALA A 54 2.78 0.04 -1.25
C ALA A 54 3.94 0.09 -0.26
N VAL A 55 4.82 1.06 -0.43
CA VAL A 55 5.89 1.42 0.52
C VAL A 55 5.64 2.83 1.01
N VAL A 56 5.80 3.02 2.31
CA VAL A 56 5.77 4.34 2.94
C VAL A 56 7.05 4.51 3.74
N GLU A 57 7.74 5.61 3.48
CA GLU A 57 9.03 5.91 4.08
C GLU A 57 8.88 6.89 5.24
N PHE A 58 9.59 6.63 6.33
CA PHE A 58 9.57 7.45 7.53
C PHE A 58 10.97 7.93 7.89
N GLN A 59 11.05 9.00 8.68
CA GLN A 59 12.34 9.52 9.14
C GLN A 59 13.09 8.55 10.06
N ASN A 60 12.36 7.72 10.82
CA ASN A 60 12.93 6.80 11.79
C ASN A 60 11.93 5.67 12.10
N ASN A 61 12.43 4.61 12.74
CA ASN A 61 11.62 3.45 13.10
C ASN A 61 10.51 3.77 14.10
N PHE A 62 10.72 4.73 15.00
CA PHE A 62 9.68 5.14 15.95
C PHE A 62 8.42 5.63 15.24
N LEU A 63 8.55 6.46 14.20
CA LEU A 63 7.37 6.88 13.41
C LEU A 63 6.74 5.71 12.65
N ALA A 64 7.55 4.79 12.11
CA ALA A 64 7.03 3.61 11.41
C ALA A 64 6.25 2.68 12.36
N GLU A 65 6.72 2.48 13.59
CA GLU A 65 6.04 1.69 14.62
C GLU A 65 4.67 2.29 15.01
N TYR A 66 4.56 3.61 15.06
CA TYR A 66 3.28 4.29 15.32
C TYR A 66 2.35 4.29 14.11
N ALA A 67 2.91 4.37 12.89
CA ALA A 67 2.12 4.37 11.66
C ALA A 67 1.58 2.98 11.29
N LEU A 68 2.28 1.91 11.68
CA LEU A 68 1.89 0.53 11.37
C LEU A 68 0.44 0.20 11.80
N PRO A 69 0.01 0.36 13.07
CA PRO A 69 -1.36 0.10 13.46
C PRO A 69 -2.37 1.02 12.73
N HIS A 70 -2.00 2.29 12.49
CA HIS A 70 -2.85 3.23 11.75
C HIS A 70 -3.18 2.75 10.34
N TYR A 71 -2.24 2.12 9.64
CA TYR A 71 -2.52 1.51 8.33
C TYR A 71 -3.28 0.20 8.45
N LEU A 72 -2.90 -0.69 9.39
CA LEU A 72 -3.56 -1.98 9.60
C LEU A 72 -5.04 -1.87 10.00
N GLU A 73 -5.46 -0.75 10.58
CA GLU A 73 -6.87 -0.48 10.92
C GLU A 73 -7.73 -0.08 9.70
N GLN A 74 -7.12 0.20 8.54
CA GLN A 74 -7.84 0.63 7.34
C GLN A 74 -8.36 -0.56 6.55
N ALA A 75 -9.64 -0.49 6.13
CA ALA A 75 -10.36 -1.64 5.58
C ALA A 75 -9.70 -2.31 4.36
N ARG A 76 -8.92 -1.56 3.56
CA ARG A 76 -8.25 -2.07 2.35
C ARG A 76 -6.84 -2.59 2.62
N VAL A 77 -6.24 -2.36 3.79
CA VAL A 77 -4.88 -2.84 4.09
C VAL A 77 -4.97 -4.28 4.55
N LEU A 78 -4.53 -5.20 3.69
CA LEU A 78 -4.56 -6.64 3.94
C LEU A 78 -3.43 -7.07 4.88
N ASN A 79 -2.25 -6.46 4.74
CA ASN A 79 -1.14 -6.60 5.67
C ASN A 79 -0.15 -5.44 5.54
N ALA A 80 0.67 -5.29 6.57
CA ALA A 80 1.78 -4.34 6.60
C ALA A 80 2.85 -4.88 7.57
N TYR A 81 4.10 -4.57 7.29
CA TYR A 81 5.25 -4.85 8.16
C TYR A 81 6.26 -3.71 8.02
N ILE A 82 7.11 -3.55 9.02
CA ILE A 82 8.20 -2.59 8.99
C ILE A 82 9.41 -3.31 8.41
N GLU A 83 9.96 -2.76 7.34
CA GLU A 83 11.27 -3.14 6.83
C GLU A 83 12.28 -2.13 7.37
N THR A 84 13.28 -2.62 8.10
CA THR A 84 14.45 -1.83 8.47
C THR A 84 15.56 -2.22 7.52
N ASP A 85 16.24 -1.24 6.92
CA ASP A 85 17.51 -1.49 6.25
C ASP A 85 18.40 -2.26 7.23
N SER A 86 18.56 -3.55 6.96
CA SER A 86 19.58 -4.35 7.61
C SER A 86 20.87 -3.87 6.98
N ASP A 87 21.76 -3.28 7.78
CA ASP A 87 23.02 -2.68 7.33
C ASP A 87 23.64 -3.45 6.14
N ALA A 88 23.93 -2.70 5.06
CA ALA A 88 24.74 -3.15 3.93
C ALA A 88 26.15 -3.58 4.36
#